data_AF-B3GVW5-F1
#
_entry.id   AF-B3GVW5-F1
#
_cell.length_a   1.000
_cell.length_b   1.000
_cell.length_c   1.000
_cell.angle_alpha   90.00
_cell.angle_beta   90.00
_cell.angle_gamma   90.00
#
_symmetry.space_group_name_H-M   'P 1'
#
loop_
_entity.id
_entity.type
_entity.pdbx_description
1 polymer ?
#
loop_
_entity_poly.entity_id
_entity_poly.type
_entity_poly.pdbx_seq_one_letter_code
_entity_poly.pdbx_strand_id
1 'polypeptide(L)'
;MHGWNFIGGADGRDVNYDTFELTRMYVRCQGSPQTISERAMPPIDSTSCAKIAVAYANKKTEINTTLGQMQRVQTVVNMALPILKQAAGTDSLTPARVAALPATTPQVVAARGLYLELARQGGTPQAIEEAVKAYGVQSKYGLNTDFDPRDIVGDIYADVNQRHYGNADVTGPDAQHGTHVAGIIAAVLRDSGGPEGIADSARIMSVRTIPDGDERDKDVANAIRYAVDNGARVINMSFGKPYSPFKSAVDAAIKYADAHGVLMIAASGNDGANLDTASNFPTPEYTGGGRASNWIEVGASSWRGGDTLATSFSDFSKTKVDVFAPGEDILSTVPGGGYERLSGTSMAAPVVTGLAALIMSYYPELSAAQVKQIILDSATRYNRTSLVPGSQTGETAPFASMSVTGGIVNAYNALKLAQDRSGGVK
;
A
#
# COMPACT_ATOMS: atom_id res chain seq x y z
N MET A 1 -10.05 6.85 22.24
CA MET A 1 -9.69 6.74 20.82
C MET A 1 -10.44 5.52 20.30
N HIS A 2 -11.48 5.75 19.51
CA HIS A 2 -12.32 4.68 18.98
C HIS A 2 -11.99 4.52 17.50
N GLY A 3 -11.90 3.29 17.03
CA GLY A 3 -11.79 3.01 15.61
C GLY A 3 -13.17 3.00 14.93
N TRP A 4 -13.17 3.03 13.60
CA TRP A 4 -14.41 2.96 12.81
C TRP A 4 -14.21 2.21 11.51
N ASN A 5 -15.27 1.55 11.02
CA ASN A 5 -15.26 0.82 9.77
C ASN A 5 -16.32 1.38 8.82
N PHE A 6 -15.86 2.08 7.77
CA PHE A 6 -16.72 2.66 6.73
C PHE A 6 -17.15 1.65 5.65
N ILE A 7 -16.60 0.44 5.65
CA ILE A 7 -16.97 -0.64 4.73
C ILE A 7 -17.68 -1.79 5.46
N GLY A 8 -18.25 -1.48 6.63
CA GLY A 8 -19.09 -2.37 7.41
C GLY A 8 -20.57 -2.00 7.31
N GLY A 9 -21.43 -2.98 7.46
CA GLY A 9 -22.87 -2.84 7.59
C GLY A 9 -23.29 -2.69 9.05
N ALA A 10 -24.42 -2.01 9.27
CA ALA A 10 -25.03 -1.90 10.60
C ALA A 10 -25.52 -3.27 11.14
N ASP A 11 -25.65 -4.26 10.28
CA ASP A 11 -25.98 -5.65 10.60
C ASP A 11 -24.77 -6.51 10.99
N GLY A 12 -23.57 -5.92 11.03
CA GLY A 12 -22.32 -6.60 11.39
C GLY A 12 -21.68 -7.39 10.25
N ARG A 13 -22.22 -7.35 9.03
CA ARG A 13 -21.52 -7.84 7.84
C ARG A 13 -20.46 -6.81 7.42
N ASP A 14 -19.37 -7.28 6.85
CA ASP A 14 -18.30 -6.41 6.35
C ASP A 14 -17.98 -6.73 4.89
N VAL A 15 -17.66 -5.69 4.13
CA VAL A 15 -17.14 -5.84 2.78
C VAL A 15 -15.73 -6.43 2.89
N ASN A 16 -15.56 -7.63 2.34
CA ASN A 16 -14.25 -8.25 2.17
C ASN A 16 -13.63 -7.89 0.83
N TYR A 17 -14.33 -8.22 -0.27
CA TYR A 17 -13.90 -8.00 -1.64
C TYR A 17 -14.69 -6.86 -2.27
N ASP A 18 -14.07 -6.06 -3.12
CA ASP A 18 -14.74 -5.08 -3.99
C ASP A 18 -14.13 -5.12 -5.40
N THR A 19 -14.76 -4.41 -6.32
CA THR A 19 -14.28 -4.20 -7.68
C THR A 19 -13.16 -3.15 -7.72
N PHE A 20 -12.39 -3.14 -8.80
CA PHE A 20 -11.55 -1.98 -9.13
C PHE A 20 -12.42 -0.78 -9.50
N GLU A 21 -11.96 0.44 -9.22
CA GLU A 21 -12.61 1.66 -9.68
C GLU A 21 -12.70 1.68 -11.21
N LEU A 22 -11.66 1.18 -11.89
CA LEU A 22 -11.67 0.99 -13.34
C LEU A 22 -12.85 0.14 -13.82
N THR A 23 -13.16 -0.96 -13.12
CA THR A 23 -14.30 -1.84 -13.43
C THR A 23 -15.62 -1.10 -13.21
N ARG A 24 -15.78 -0.39 -12.09
CA ARG A 24 -16.98 0.42 -11.79
C ARG A 24 -17.21 1.48 -12.87
N MET A 25 -16.15 2.19 -13.26
CA MET A 25 -16.21 3.18 -14.33
C MET A 25 -16.53 2.56 -15.69
N TYR A 26 -15.98 1.38 -16.00
CA TYR A 26 -16.28 0.65 -17.24
C TYR A 26 -17.75 0.26 -17.33
N VAL A 27 -18.33 -0.32 -16.28
CA VAL A 27 -19.75 -0.67 -16.22
C VAL A 27 -20.62 0.57 -16.46
N ARG A 28 -20.28 1.70 -15.83
CA ARG A 28 -20.97 2.98 -16.04
C ARG A 28 -20.87 3.52 -17.46
N CYS A 29 -19.81 3.20 -18.19
CA CYS A 29 -19.67 3.55 -19.61
C CYS A 29 -20.46 2.63 -20.55
N GLN A 30 -20.81 1.41 -20.12
CA GLN A 30 -21.50 0.42 -20.95
C GLN A 30 -23.03 0.53 -20.95
N GLY A 31 -23.63 1.19 -19.96
CA GLY A 31 -25.07 1.21 -19.82
C GLY A 31 -25.60 2.36 -18.97
N SER A 32 -26.91 2.56 -19.07
CA SER A 32 -27.61 3.58 -18.30
C SER A 32 -27.60 3.22 -16.80
N PRO A 33 -27.30 4.17 -15.91
CA PRO A 33 -27.25 3.95 -14.47
C PRO A 33 -28.56 3.36 -13.95
N GLN A 34 -28.48 2.21 -13.28
CA GLN A 34 -29.63 1.40 -12.86
C GLN A 34 -30.16 1.89 -11.51
N THR A 35 -29.26 2.27 -10.60
CA THR A 35 -29.60 2.74 -9.25
C THR A 35 -29.68 4.26 -9.16
N ILE A 36 -30.31 4.78 -8.10
CA ILE A 36 -30.34 6.22 -7.78
C ILE A 36 -28.92 6.72 -7.48
N SER A 37 -28.11 5.90 -6.81
CA SER A 37 -26.71 6.20 -6.51
C SER A 37 -25.90 6.35 -7.81
N GLU A 38 -26.01 5.41 -8.75
CA GLU A 38 -25.30 5.50 -10.04
C GLU A 38 -25.72 6.71 -10.88
N ARG A 39 -27.01 7.08 -10.84
CA ARG A 39 -27.55 8.26 -11.54
C ARG A 39 -27.02 9.58 -11.00
N ALA A 40 -26.66 9.63 -9.73
CA ALA A 40 -26.13 10.82 -9.08
C ALA A 40 -24.60 10.96 -9.22
N MET A 41 -23.91 9.99 -9.82
CA MET A 41 -22.47 10.07 -10.06
C MET A 41 -22.14 11.04 -11.23
N PRO A 42 -20.95 11.69 -11.22
CA PRO A 42 -20.53 12.60 -12.29
C PRO A 42 -20.51 11.91 -13.66
N PRO A 43 -21.05 12.51 -14.73
CA PRO A 43 -21.07 11.89 -16.06
C PRO A 43 -19.64 11.67 -16.57
N ILE A 44 -19.44 10.58 -17.32
CA ILE A 44 -18.18 10.28 -18.01
C ILE A 44 -18.40 10.57 -19.49
N ASP A 45 -17.56 11.41 -20.10
CA ASP A 45 -17.67 11.73 -21.52
C ASP A 45 -17.27 10.53 -22.41
N SER A 46 -17.73 10.53 -23.66
CA SER A 46 -17.50 9.42 -24.59
C SER A 46 -16.02 9.15 -24.89
N THR A 47 -15.17 10.18 -24.88
CA THR A 47 -13.72 10.01 -25.10
C THR A 47 -13.07 9.34 -23.91
N SER A 48 -13.44 9.76 -22.70
CA SER A 48 -13.01 9.10 -21.46
C SER A 48 -13.50 7.66 -21.40
N CYS A 49 -14.76 7.39 -21.80
CA CYS A 49 -15.29 6.02 -21.85
C CYS A 49 -14.52 5.12 -22.83
N ALA A 50 -14.09 5.64 -23.98
CA ALA A 50 -13.26 4.87 -24.91
C ALA A 50 -11.90 4.51 -24.28
N LYS A 51 -11.26 5.44 -23.55
CA LYS A 51 -10.00 5.18 -22.83
C LYS A 51 -10.18 4.16 -21.71
N ILE A 52 -11.28 4.27 -20.95
CA ILE A 52 -11.64 3.33 -19.87
C ILE A 52 -11.85 1.93 -20.43
N ALA A 53 -12.54 1.79 -21.58
CA ALA A 53 -12.74 0.49 -22.22
C ALA A 53 -11.41 -0.18 -22.61
N VAL A 54 -10.45 0.60 -23.16
CA VAL A 54 -9.11 0.10 -23.48
C VAL A 54 -8.35 -0.27 -22.20
N ALA A 55 -8.36 0.59 -21.18
CA ALA A 55 -7.70 0.34 -19.91
C ALA A 55 -8.24 -0.93 -19.23
N TYR A 56 -9.57 -1.11 -19.19
CA TYR A 56 -10.21 -2.30 -18.65
C TYR A 56 -9.82 -3.57 -19.43
N ALA A 57 -9.84 -3.52 -20.77
CA ALA A 57 -9.43 -4.66 -21.60
C ALA A 57 -7.96 -5.04 -21.39
N ASN A 58 -7.07 -4.05 -21.26
CA ASN A 58 -5.66 -4.26 -20.97
C ASN A 58 -5.47 -4.88 -19.58
N LYS A 59 -6.09 -4.30 -18.54
CA LYS A 59 -5.98 -4.82 -17.16
C LYS A 59 -6.56 -6.23 -17.02
N LYS A 60 -7.67 -6.51 -17.72
CA LYS A 60 -8.26 -7.86 -17.81
C LYS A 60 -7.33 -8.86 -18.49
N THR A 61 -6.62 -8.44 -19.54
CA THR A 61 -5.64 -9.29 -20.23
C THR A 61 -4.43 -9.56 -19.36
N GLU A 62 -3.88 -8.51 -18.72
CA GLU A 62 -2.75 -8.57 -17.79
C GLU A 62 -3.01 -9.54 -16.64
N ILE A 63 -4.11 -9.33 -15.88
CA ILE A 63 -4.45 -10.16 -14.72
C ILE A 63 -4.67 -11.62 -15.12
N ASN A 64 -5.44 -11.89 -16.18
CA ASN A 64 -5.76 -13.27 -16.55
C ASN A 64 -4.54 -14.00 -17.15
N THR A 65 -3.67 -13.28 -17.87
CA THR A 65 -2.43 -13.85 -18.41
C THR A 65 -1.46 -14.17 -17.27
N THR A 66 -1.30 -13.24 -16.32
CA THR A 66 -0.43 -13.42 -15.15
C THR A 66 -0.95 -14.55 -14.25
N LEU A 67 -2.26 -14.58 -13.96
CA LEU A 67 -2.89 -15.67 -13.22
C LEU A 67 -2.63 -17.02 -13.88
N GLY A 68 -2.85 -17.12 -15.20
CA GLY A 68 -2.60 -18.35 -15.95
C GLY A 68 -1.13 -18.78 -15.95
N GLN A 69 -0.19 -17.82 -15.99
CA GLN A 69 1.24 -18.11 -15.84
C GLN A 69 1.55 -18.64 -14.44
N MET A 70 1.07 -17.97 -13.38
CA MET A 70 1.31 -18.38 -12.00
C MET A 70 0.68 -19.72 -11.68
N GLN A 71 -0.52 -20.02 -12.20
CA GLN A 71 -1.15 -21.34 -12.06
C GLN A 71 -0.35 -22.45 -12.74
N ARG A 72 0.25 -22.19 -13.91
CA ARG A 72 1.16 -23.14 -14.55
C ARG A 72 2.39 -23.37 -13.67
N VAL A 73 3.04 -22.31 -13.18
CA VAL A 73 4.20 -22.42 -12.28
C VAL A 73 3.82 -23.19 -11.02
N GLN A 74 2.70 -22.86 -10.38
CA GLN A 74 2.18 -23.54 -9.19
C GLN A 74 1.97 -25.04 -9.44
N THR A 75 1.39 -25.40 -10.58
CA THR A 75 1.17 -26.82 -10.94
C THR A 75 2.50 -27.57 -11.00
N VAL A 76 3.50 -27.02 -11.69
CA VAL A 76 4.81 -27.67 -11.81
C VAL A 76 5.53 -27.72 -10.44
N VAL A 77 5.46 -26.66 -9.64
CA VAL A 77 6.03 -26.62 -8.28
C VAL A 77 5.36 -27.67 -7.39
N ASN A 78 4.04 -27.78 -7.41
CA ASN A 78 3.29 -28.76 -6.62
C ASN A 78 3.58 -30.21 -7.03
N MET A 79 3.95 -30.46 -8.29
CA MET A 79 4.45 -31.76 -8.73
C MET A 79 5.88 -32.03 -8.22
N ALA A 80 6.73 -31.01 -8.16
CA ALA A 80 8.12 -31.15 -7.73
C ALA A 80 8.27 -31.31 -6.21
N LEU A 81 7.43 -30.64 -5.40
CA LEU A 81 7.57 -30.60 -3.94
C LEU A 81 7.56 -32.00 -3.29
N PRO A 82 6.61 -32.92 -3.58
CA PRO A 82 6.61 -34.26 -2.97
C PRO A 82 7.87 -35.06 -3.31
N ILE A 83 8.36 -34.96 -4.55
CA ILE A 83 9.58 -35.64 -5.02
C ILE A 83 10.79 -35.15 -4.21
N LEU A 84 10.91 -33.83 -4.06
CA LEU A 84 12.00 -33.21 -3.31
C LEU A 84 11.94 -33.54 -1.82
N LYS A 85 10.74 -33.51 -1.22
CA LYS A 85 10.54 -33.87 0.19
C LYS A 85 10.90 -35.32 0.46
N GLN A 86 10.48 -36.24 -0.42
CA GLN A 86 10.82 -37.65 -0.32
C GLN A 86 12.33 -37.86 -0.46
N ALA A 87 12.97 -37.25 -1.45
CA ALA A 87 14.42 -37.34 -1.65
C ALA A 87 15.22 -36.71 -0.50
N ALA A 88 14.69 -35.66 0.12
CA ALA A 88 15.32 -34.99 1.26
C ALA A 88 15.06 -35.68 2.61
N GLY A 89 14.07 -36.58 2.69
CA GLY A 89 13.61 -37.18 3.94
C GLY A 89 13.03 -36.16 4.93
N THR A 90 12.53 -35.02 4.45
CA THR A 90 12.01 -33.94 5.29
C THR A 90 11.03 -33.05 4.52
N ASP A 91 10.06 -32.48 5.22
CA ASP A 91 9.14 -31.48 4.68
C ASP A 91 9.78 -30.09 4.51
N SER A 92 10.90 -29.82 5.18
CA SER A 92 11.59 -28.53 5.16
C SER A 92 12.61 -28.46 4.03
N LEU A 93 12.25 -27.73 2.96
CA LEU A 93 13.09 -27.51 1.80
C LEU A 93 13.73 -26.11 1.84
N THR A 94 15.04 -26.06 1.58
CA THR A 94 15.79 -24.83 1.35
C THR A 94 16.58 -24.95 0.05
N PRO A 95 16.92 -23.84 -0.64
CA PRO A 95 17.75 -23.90 -1.84
C PRO A 95 19.06 -24.67 -1.63
N ALA A 96 19.73 -24.46 -0.50
CA ALA A 96 20.96 -25.18 -0.16
C ALA A 96 20.72 -26.70 0.00
N ARG A 97 19.63 -27.09 0.68
CA ARG A 97 19.28 -28.51 0.86
C ARG A 97 18.92 -29.16 -0.47
N VAL A 98 18.11 -28.51 -1.29
CA VAL A 98 17.71 -29.01 -2.62
C VAL A 98 18.92 -29.10 -3.55
N ALA A 99 19.87 -28.16 -3.47
CA ALA A 99 21.11 -28.23 -4.23
C ALA A 99 21.99 -29.42 -3.84
N ALA A 100 21.96 -29.84 -2.56
CA ALA A 100 22.74 -30.96 -2.05
C ALA A 100 22.11 -32.35 -2.30
N LEU A 101 20.86 -32.42 -2.78
CA LEU A 101 20.18 -33.70 -3.00
C LEU A 101 20.86 -34.53 -4.11
N PRO A 102 21.10 -35.84 -3.88
CA PRO A 102 21.72 -36.69 -4.88
C PRO A 102 20.80 -36.85 -6.11
N ALA A 103 21.38 -36.81 -7.30
CA ALA A 103 20.68 -36.96 -8.58
C ALA A 103 20.33 -38.44 -8.86
N THR A 104 19.55 -39.06 -7.98
CA THR A 104 19.28 -40.50 -7.98
C THR A 104 18.33 -40.95 -9.09
N THR A 105 17.40 -40.08 -9.51
CA THR A 105 16.43 -40.37 -10.59
C THR A 105 16.23 -39.15 -11.52
N PRO A 106 15.81 -39.35 -12.78
CA PRO A 106 15.48 -38.25 -13.69
C PRO A 106 14.44 -37.28 -13.11
N GLN A 107 13.49 -37.79 -12.32
CA GLN A 107 12.45 -37.00 -11.66
C GLN A 107 13.04 -36.08 -10.59
N VAL A 108 14.00 -36.56 -9.79
CA VAL A 108 14.69 -35.74 -8.78
C VAL A 108 15.54 -34.66 -9.45
N VAL A 109 16.20 -34.98 -10.58
CA VAL A 109 16.98 -34.00 -11.35
C VAL A 109 16.08 -32.87 -11.87
N ALA A 110 14.95 -33.21 -12.49
CA ALA A 110 14.00 -32.21 -13.00
C ALA A 110 13.39 -31.35 -11.88
N ALA A 111 12.95 -31.98 -10.79
CA ALA A 111 12.37 -31.28 -9.64
C ALA A 111 13.38 -30.33 -8.97
N ARG A 112 14.65 -30.74 -8.83
CA ARG A 112 15.74 -29.87 -8.34
C ARG A 112 15.93 -28.66 -9.22
N GLY A 113 16.02 -28.87 -10.54
CA GLY A 113 16.24 -27.79 -11.51
C GLY A 113 15.16 -26.71 -11.41
N LEU A 114 13.89 -27.13 -11.36
CA LEU A 114 12.76 -26.22 -11.21
C LEU A 114 12.82 -25.41 -9.91
N TYR A 115 13.01 -26.09 -8.77
CA TYR A 115 13.00 -25.43 -7.46
C TYR A 115 14.16 -24.43 -7.33
N LEU A 116 15.35 -24.79 -7.82
CA LEU A 116 16.51 -23.90 -7.78
C LEU A 116 16.37 -22.73 -8.74
N GLU A 117 15.74 -22.90 -9.90
CA GLU A 117 15.46 -21.80 -10.81
C GLU A 117 14.46 -20.81 -10.20
N LEU A 118 13.39 -21.32 -9.58
CA LEU A 118 12.44 -20.48 -8.82
C LEU A 118 13.18 -19.68 -7.74
N ALA A 119 14.04 -20.34 -6.95
CA ALA A 119 14.81 -19.69 -5.90
C ALA A 119 15.83 -18.66 -6.45
N ARG A 120 16.43 -18.93 -7.62
CA ARG A 120 17.37 -18.01 -8.30
C ARG A 120 16.67 -16.70 -8.69
N GLN A 121 15.39 -16.77 -9.02
CA GLN A 121 14.54 -15.60 -9.30
C GLN A 121 14.00 -14.94 -8.03
N GLY A 122 14.43 -15.38 -6.85
CA GLY A 122 13.94 -14.87 -5.56
C GLY A 122 12.56 -15.38 -5.16
N GLY A 123 11.99 -16.33 -5.92
CA GLY A 123 10.66 -16.89 -5.65
C GLY A 123 10.69 -18.02 -4.63
N THR A 124 9.54 -18.25 -3.98
CA THR A 124 9.29 -19.41 -3.11
C THR A 124 7.98 -20.07 -3.51
N PRO A 125 7.76 -21.38 -3.19
CA PRO A 125 6.47 -22.02 -3.43
C PRO A 125 5.30 -21.27 -2.79
N GLN A 126 5.50 -20.75 -1.57
CA GLN A 126 4.50 -19.96 -0.86
C GLN A 126 4.19 -18.65 -1.59
N ALA A 127 5.21 -17.92 -2.08
CA ALA A 127 5.00 -16.69 -2.84
C ALA A 127 4.20 -16.93 -4.13
N ILE A 128 4.39 -18.09 -4.78
CA ILE A 128 3.59 -18.49 -5.95
C ILE A 128 2.13 -18.76 -5.56
N GLU A 129 1.89 -19.45 -4.45
CA GLU A 129 0.54 -19.69 -3.94
C GLU A 129 -0.19 -18.39 -3.59
N GLU A 130 0.49 -17.49 -2.89
CA GLU A 130 -0.02 -16.15 -2.56
C GLU A 130 -0.31 -15.33 -3.82
N ALA A 131 0.57 -15.38 -4.83
CA ALA A 131 0.34 -14.71 -6.11
C ALA A 131 -0.88 -15.29 -6.85
N VAL A 132 -1.03 -16.61 -6.92
CA VAL A 132 -2.21 -17.25 -7.53
C VAL A 132 -3.49 -16.83 -6.79
N LYS A 133 -3.47 -16.79 -5.46
CA LYS A 133 -4.60 -16.32 -4.65
C LYS A 133 -4.93 -14.87 -4.96
N ALA A 134 -3.93 -13.98 -4.93
CA ALA A 134 -4.11 -12.54 -5.15
C ALA A 134 -4.68 -12.24 -6.55
N TYR A 135 -4.05 -12.75 -7.62
CA TYR A 135 -4.57 -12.56 -8.98
C TYR A 135 -5.90 -13.28 -9.21
N GLY A 136 -6.15 -14.39 -8.51
CA GLY A 136 -7.43 -15.10 -8.52
C GLY A 136 -8.57 -14.25 -7.97
N VAL A 137 -8.34 -13.56 -6.85
CA VAL A 137 -9.30 -12.61 -6.27
C VAL A 137 -9.55 -11.44 -7.21
N GLN A 138 -8.50 -10.83 -7.77
CA GLN A 138 -8.64 -9.73 -8.73
C GLN A 138 -9.43 -10.14 -9.98
N SER A 139 -9.19 -11.35 -10.50
CA SER A 139 -9.94 -11.90 -11.64
C SER A 139 -11.41 -12.15 -11.30
N LYS A 140 -11.68 -12.73 -10.11
CA LYS A 140 -13.02 -13.15 -9.69
C LYS A 140 -13.91 -11.99 -9.22
N TYR A 141 -13.32 -10.99 -8.57
CA TYR A 141 -14.04 -9.88 -7.93
C TYR A 141 -13.62 -8.54 -8.54
N GLY A 142 -12.33 -8.21 -8.55
CA GLY A 142 -11.81 -6.91 -9.03
C GLY A 142 -12.29 -6.53 -10.45
N LEU A 143 -12.26 -7.48 -11.37
CA LEU A 143 -12.66 -7.32 -12.79
C LEU A 143 -14.13 -7.65 -13.08
N ASN A 144 -14.87 -8.12 -12.08
CA ASN A 144 -16.22 -8.64 -12.29
C ASN A 144 -17.22 -7.50 -12.41
N THR A 145 -17.82 -7.37 -13.59
CA THR A 145 -18.79 -6.31 -13.92
C THR A 145 -20.16 -6.49 -13.26
N ASP A 146 -20.43 -7.68 -12.73
CA ASP A 146 -21.72 -8.03 -12.11
C ASP A 146 -21.63 -8.06 -10.57
N PHE A 147 -20.45 -7.81 -10.00
CA PHE A 147 -20.22 -7.86 -8.57
C PHE A 147 -20.25 -6.45 -7.96
N ASP A 148 -21.14 -6.21 -7.01
CA ASP A 148 -21.15 -5.00 -6.19
C ASP A 148 -21.48 -5.37 -4.74
N PRO A 149 -20.52 -5.26 -3.79
CA PRO A 149 -20.75 -5.58 -2.38
C PRO A 149 -21.38 -4.41 -1.61
N ARG A 150 -21.72 -3.30 -2.29
CA ARG A 150 -22.06 -2.05 -1.60
C ARG A 150 -23.37 -2.10 -0.81
N ASP A 151 -24.23 -3.08 -1.11
CA ASP A 151 -25.45 -3.36 -0.35
C ASP A 151 -25.17 -3.67 1.13
N ILE A 152 -23.99 -4.22 1.46
CA ILE A 152 -23.55 -4.48 2.84
C ILE A 152 -23.49 -3.18 3.65
N VAL A 153 -22.96 -2.11 3.06
CA VAL A 153 -22.76 -0.83 3.77
C VAL A 153 -24.08 -0.08 3.96
N GLY A 154 -25.03 -0.27 3.04
CA GLY A 154 -26.38 0.33 3.14
C GLY A 154 -26.42 1.84 2.95
N ASP A 155 -25.38 2.42 2.36
CA ASP A 155 -25.27 3.86 2.09
C ASP A 155 -25.64 4.20 0.63
N ILE A 156 -25.77 5.50 0.34
CA ILE A 156 -25.94 5.99 -1.02
C ILE A 156 -24.57 6.51 -1.46
N TYR A 157 -23.80 5.68 -2.17
CA TYR A 157 -22.40 6.00 -2.52
C TYR A 157 -22.23 7.38 -3.17
N ALA A 158 -23.15 7.79 -4.06
CA ALA A 158 -23.08 9.08 -4.73
C ALA A 158 -23.49 10.29 -3.87
N ASP A 159 -24.15 10.08 -2.72
CA ASP A 159 -24.30 11.15 -1.73
C ASP A 159 -23.00 11.29 -0.95
N VAL A 160 -22.08 12.07 -1.50
CA VAL A 160 -20.80 12.40 -0.88
C VAL A 160 -20.93 13.22 0.41
N ASN A 161 -22.13 13.65 0.80
CA ASN A 161 -22.39 14.35 2.06
C ASN A 161 -22.91 13.42 3.15
N GLN A 162 -23.32 12.19 2.82
CA GLN A 162 -23.66 11.18 3.82
C GLN A 162 -22.41 10.82 4.62
N ARG A 163 -22.41 11.11 5.94
CA ARG A 163 -21.28 10.87 6.86
C ARG A 163 -21.50 9.70 7.81
N HIS A 164 -22.75 9.30 8.04
CA HIS A 164 -23.11 8.34 9.09
C HIS A 164 -23.53 7.01 8.47
N TYR A 165 -22.58 6.08 8.43
CA TYR A 165 -22.72 4.67 8.05
C TYR A 165 -21.48 3.93 8.55
N GLY A 166 -21.46 2.61 8.42
CA GLY A 166 -20.40 1.79 8.98
C GLY A 166 -20.75 1.20 10.33
N ASN A 167 -19.75 0.59 10.96
CA ASN A 167 -19.84 0.00 12.28
C ASN A 167 -18.52 0.16 13.06
N ALA A 168 -18.49 -0.34 14.30
CA ALA A 168 -17.30 -0.29 15.16
C ALA A 168 -16.37 -1.51 15.01
N ASP A 169 -16.70 -2.48 14.15
CA ASP A 169 -15.84 -3.64 13.89
C ASP A 169 -14.74 -3.26 12.89
N VAL A 170 -13.59 -2.91 13.44
CA VAL A 170 -12.40 -2.54 12.65
C VAL A 170 -11.53 -3.74 12.27
N THR A 171 -11.90 -4.95 12.70
CA THR A 171 -11.18 -6.18 12.34
C THR A 171 -11.53 -6.53 10.90
N GLY A 172 -12.84 -6.64 10.64
CA GLY A 172 -13.34 -7.15 9.36
C GLY A 172 -12.84 -8.57 9.03
N PRO A 173 -13.13 -9.06 7.82
CA PRO A 173 -12.78 -10.43 7.42
C PRO A 173 -11.28 -10.63 7.18
N ASP A 174 -10.56 -9.55 6.90
CA ASP A 174 -9.10 -9.52 6.75
C ASP A 174 -8.53 -8.23 7.37
N ALA A 175 -7.69 -8.38 8.39
CA ALA A 175 -7.01 -7.30 9.10
C ALA A 175 -5.49 -7.30 8.88
N GLN A 176 -4.95 -8.15 8.00
CA GLN A 176 -3.52 -8.44 7.91
C GLN A 176 -2.70 -7.19 7.59
N HIS A 177 -3.04 -6.49 6.50
CA HIS A 177 -2.30 -5.30 6.04
C HIS A 177 -2.31 -4.17 7.08
N GLY A 178 -3.49 -3.81 7.61
CA GLY A 178 -3.63 -2.75 8.61
C GLY A 178 -2.90 -3.06 9.92
N THR A 179 -2.91 -4.33 10.36
CA THR A 179 -2.16 -4.78 11.55
C THR A 179 -0.65 -4.68 11.33
N HIS A 180 -0.17 -5.02 10.13
CA HIS A 180 1.24 -4.92 9.77
C HIS A 180 1.72 -3.47 9.74
N VAL A 181 0.94 -2.58 9.11
CA VAL A 181 1.17 -1.13 9.10
C VAL A 181 1.18 -0.56 10.52
N ALA A 182 0.22 -0.92 11.37
CA ALA A 182 0.16 -0.46 12.75
C ALA A 182 1.36 -0.90 13.59
N GLY A 183 1.85 -2.13 13.38
CA GLY A 183 3.03 -2.65 14.06
C GLY A 183 4.31 -1.89 13.72
N ILE A 184 4.49 -1.47 12.47
CA ILE A 184 5.67 -0.66 12.06
C ILE A 184 5.68 0.67 12.84
N ILE A 185 4.51 1.24 13.10
CA ILE A 185 4.38 2.50 13.83
C ILE A 185 4.62 2.29 15.32
N ALA A 186 3.90 1.36 15.96
CA ALA A 186 3.75 1.34 17.42
C ALA A 186 3.76 -0.06 18.06
N ALA A 187 4.34 -1.08 17.42
CA ALA A 187 4.53 -2.36 18.10
C ALA A 187 5.37 -2.19 19.37
N VAL A 188 4.88 -2.69 20.50
CA VAL A 188 5.65 -2.77 21.74
C VAL A 188 6.38 -4.11 21.75
N LEU A 189 7.70 -4.08 21.99
CA LEU A 189 8.49 -5.30 22.09
C LEU A 189 8.03 -6.12 23.32
N ARG A 190 7.41 -7.29 23.08
CA ARG A 190 6.93 -8.18 24.16
C ARG A 190 7.90 -9.31 24.50
N ASP A 191 8.59 -9.84 23.49
CA ASP A 191 9.53 -10.97 23.61
C ASP A 191 10.81 -10.71 22.82
N SER A 192 11.90 -11.40 23.18
CA SER A 192 13.19 -11.31 22.47
C SER A 192 13.07 -11.86 21.04
N GLY A 193 12.81 -10.99 20.07
CA GLY A 193 12.73 -11.33 18.64
C GLY A 193 11.52 -10.77 17.89
N GLY A 194 10.55 -10.15 18.59
CA GLY A 194 9.47 -9.41 17.95
C GLY A 194 9.93 -8.06 17.36
N PRO A 195 9.18 -7.45 16.43
CA PRO A 195 9.45 -6.12 15.93
C PRO A 195 9.11 -5.06 17.01
N GLU A 196 9.87 -3.98 17.01
CA GLU A 196 9.61 -2.76 17.78
C GLU A 196 9.18 -1.66 16.81
N GLY A 197 8.08 -0.98 17.11
CA GLY A 197 7.59 0.13 16.31
C GLY A 197 8.49 1.36 16.46
N ILE A 198 8.46 2.24 15.46
CA ILE A 198 9.27 3.48 15.47
C ILE A 198 8.85 4.43 16.62
N ALA A 199 7.58 4.40 17.04
CA ALA A 199 7.01 5.17 18.12
C ALA A 199 6.07 4.30 18.98
N ASP A 200 6.65 3.44 19.81
CA ASP A 200 5.96 2.48 20.70
C ASP A 200 4.92 3.10 21.67
N SER A 201 5.08 4.38 21.98
CA SER A 201 4.21 5.15 22.87
C SER A 201 3.06 5.83 22.13
N ALA A 202 3.02 5.75 20.80
CA ALA A 202 1.93 6.27 19.99
C ALA A 202 0.67 5.41 20.17
N ARG A 203 -0.51 6.05 20.08
CA ARG A 203 -1.79 5.36 20.07
C ARG A 203 -2.30 5.22 18.64
N ILE A 204 -2.77 4.02 18.28
CA ILE A 204 -3.29 3.72 16.95
C ILE A 204 -4.82 3.86 16.93
N MET A 205 -5.33 4.65 15.99
CA MET A 205 -6.75 4.71 15.63
C MET A 205 -6.96 3.95 14.32
N SER A 206 -7.57 2.77 14.39
CA SER A 206 -7.90 2.01 13.18
C SER A 206 -9.14 2.60 12.51
N VAL A 207 -9.02 3.01 11.26
CA VAL A 207 -10.14 3.48 10.43
C VAL A 207 -10.18 2.64 9.16
N ARG A 208 -11.10 1.67 9.10
CA ARG A 208 -11.19 0.70 8.00
C ARG A 208 -11.98 1.29 6.83
N THR A 209 -11.36 1.33 5.65
CA THR A 209 -11.93 1.91 4.41
C THR A 209 -11.54 1.13 3.16
N ILE A 210 -10.63 0.15 3.26
CA ILE A 210 -10.02 -0.52 2.10
C ILE A 210 -10.46 -2.00 2.11
N PRO A 211 -11.19 -2.46 1.09
CA PRO A 211 -11.46 -3.88 0.87
C PRO A 211 -10.30 -4.54 0.09
N ASP A 212 -10.38 -5.86 -0.13
CA ASP A 212 -9.58 -6.55 -1.15
C ASP A 212 -10.16 -6.20 -2.54
N GLY A 213 -9.67 -5.09 -3.08
CA GLY A 213 -10.20 -4.34 -4.23
C GLY A 213 -9.79 -2.87 -4.13
N ASP A 214 -10.42 -1.98 -4.92
CA ASP A 214 -10.16 -0.55 -4.80
C ASP A 214 -11.09 0.10 -3.78
N GLU A 215 -10.52 0.97 -2.95
CA GLU A 215 -11.27 1.80 -2.04
C GLU A 215 -12.22 2.76 -2.77
N ARG A 216 -13.23 3.22 -2.05
CA ARG A 216 -14.25 4.15 -2.55
C ARG A 216 -13.99 5.54 -1.99
N ASP A 217 -14.02 6.55 -2.87
CA ASP A 217 -13.60 7.93 -2.53
C ASP A 217 -14.39 8.52 -1.37
N LYS A 218 -15.69 8.21 -1.28
CA LYS A 218 -16.54 8.66 -0.17
C LYS A 218 -16.06 8.10 1.18
N ASP A 219 -15.66 6.83 1.21
CA ASP A 219 -15.18 6.17 2.42
C ASP A 219 -13.85 6.77 2.87
N VAL A 220 -12.93 7.00 1.92
CA VAL A 220 -11.67 7.71 2.20
C VAL A 220 -11.94 9.11 2.74
N ALA A 221 -12.82 9.88 2.11
CA ALA A 221 -13.15 11.23 2.51
C ALA A 221 -13.81 11.30 3.91
N ASN A 222 -14.59 10.27 4.28
CA ASN A 222 -15.18 10.15 5.61
C ASN A 222 -14.18 9.64 6.65
N ALA A 223 -13.29 8.72 6.27
CA ALA A 223 -12.22 8.22 7.11
C ALA A 223 -11.25 9.32 7.54
N ILE A 224 -10.84 10.18 6.60
CA ILE A 224 -9.98 11.34 6.90
C ILE A 224 -10.67 12.27 7.91
N ARG A 225 -11.95 12.63 7.68
CA ARG A 225 -12.70 13.48 8.61
C ARG A 225 -12.86 12.84 9.98
N TYR A 226 -13.24 11.56 10.02
CA TYR A 226 -13.37 10.82 11.27
C TYR A 226 -12.07 10.82 12.07
N ALA A 227 -10.93 10.58 11.42
CA ALA A 227 -9.63 10.59 12.08
C ALA A 227 -9.33 11.97 12.69
N VAL A 228 -9.55 13.06 11.93
CA VAL A 228 -9.39 14.44 12.41
C VAL A 228 -10.32 14.73 13.59
N ASP A 229 -11.61 14.45 13.45
CA ASP A 229 -12.64 14.72 14.47
C ASP A 229 -12.40 13.93 15.77
N ASN A 230 -11.72 12.78 15.68
CA ASN A 230 -11.37 11.95 16.82
C ASN A 230 -9.93 12.19 17.34
N GLY A 231 -9.28 13.26 16.88
CA GLY A 231 -8.02 13.77 17.45
C GLY A 231 -6.74 13.15 16.89
N ALA A 232 -6.76 12.59 15.68
CA ALA A 232 -5.54 12.15 15.00
C ALA A 232 -4.63 13.35 14.70
N ARG A 233 -3.34 13.23 15.05
CA ARG A 233 -2.29 14.21 14.70
C ARG A 233 -1.58 13.87 13.40
N VAL A 234 -1.54 12.58 13.06
CA VAL A 234 -0.94 12.03 11.85
C VAL A 234 -1.90 10.98 11.27
N ILE A 235 -2.11 10.98 9.96
CA ILE A 235 -2.91 9.99 9.23
C ILE A 235 -1.99 9.26 8.25
N ASN A 236 -1.93 7.94 8.36
CA ASN A 236 -1.21 7.07 7.44
C ASN A 236 -2.16 6.51 6.38
N MET A 237 -1.85 6.73 5.10
CA MET A 237 -2.61 6.26 3.94
C MET A 237 -1.74 5.33 3.10
N SER A 238 -1.63 4.08 3.54
CA SER A 238 -0.86 3.01 2.87
C SER A 238 -1.66 2.33 1.74
N PHE A 239 -2.41 3.12 0.96
CA PHE A 239 -3.29 2.68 -0.12
C PHE A 239 -3.28 3.70 -1.25
N GLY A 240 -3.76 3.29 -2.42
CA GLY A 240 -4.04 4.20 -3.51
C GLY A 240 -4.54 3.48 -4.76
N LYS A 241 -5.11 4.25 -5.68
CA LYS A 241 -5.71 3.72 -6.92
C LYS A 241 -5.56 4.70 -8.09
N PRO A 242 -5.65 4.23 -9.35
CA PRO A 242 -5.45 5.08 -10.52
C PRO A 242 -6.62 6.02 -10.87
N TYR A 243 -7.82 5.81 -10.28
CA TYR A 243 -9.03 6.57 -10.61
C TYR A 243 -9.77 7.07 -9.37
N SER A 244 -10.23 8.32 -9.38
CA SER A 244 -10.97 8.93 -8.26
C SER A 244 -12.14 9.79 -8.77
N PRO A 245 -13.32 9.18 -9.08
CA PRO A 245 -14.47 9.91 -9.62
C PRO A 245 -15.05 10.99 -8.68
N PHE A 246 -14.84 10.87 -7.38
CA PHE A 246 -15.22 11.87 -6.37
C PHE A 246 -14.00 12.54 -5.74
N LYS A 247 -12.95 12.78 -6.54
CA LYS A 247 -11.74 13.48 -6.08
C LYS A 247 -12.04 14.78 -5.33
N SER A 248 -13.04 15.56 -5.74
CA SER A 248 -13.42 16.80 -5.05
C SER A 248 -13.87 16.58 -3.59
N ALA A 249 -14.52 15.45 -3.27
CA ALA A 249 -14.92 15.11 -1.91
C ALA A 249 -13.71 14.71 -1.04
N VAL A 250 -12.75 14.00 -1.65
CA VAL A 250 -11.47 13.64 -1.04
C VAL A 250 -10.61 14.90 -0.83
N ASP A 251 -10.50 15.78 -1.83
CA ASP A 251 -9.81 17.07 -1.74
C ASP A 251 -10.38 17.91 -0.59
N ALA A 252 -11.70 17.94 -0.43
CA ALA A 252 -12.34 18.65 0.68
C ALA A 252 -12.00 18.02 2.04
N ALA A 253 -11.79 16.70 2.11
CA ALA A 253 -11.35 16.01 3.33
C ALA A 253 -9.88 16.30 3.65
N ILE A 254 -9.02 16.31 2.62
CA ILE A 254 -7.61 16.66 2.74
C ILE A 254 -7.45 18.12 3.18
N LYS A 255 -8.21 19.05 2.59
CA LYS A 255 -8.25 20.46 3.04
C LYS A 255 -8.71 20.59 4.48
N TYR A 256 -9.69 19.78 4.90
CA TYR A 256 -10.16 19.74 6.27
C TYR A 256 -9.03 19.29 7.22
N ALA A 257 -8.36 18.19 6.93
CA ALA A 257 -7.21 17.72 7.72
C ALA A 257 -6.06 18.73 7.75
N ASP A 258 -5.73 19.36 6.61
CA ASP A 258 -4.68 20.37 6.50
C ASP A 258 -4.99 21.60 7.37
N ALA A 259 -6.24 22.08 7.35
CA ALA A 259 -6.70 23.20 8.16
C ALA A 259 -6.71 22.90 9.67
N HIS A 260 -6.79 21.63 10.07
CA HIS A 260 -6.71 21.18 11.46
C HIS A 260 -5.27 20.81 11.88
N GLY A 261 -4.28 21.07 11.00
CA GLY A 261 -2.87 20.81 11.30
C GLY A 261 -2.54 19.32 11.45
N VAL A 262 -3.27 18.45 10.75
CA VAL A 262 -3.01 17.01 10.73
C VAL A 262 -2.03 16.68 9.62
N LEU A 263 -0.96 15.95 9.96
CA LEU A 263 0.03 15.48 8.98
C LEU A 263 -0.48 14.23 8.27
N MET A 264 -0.62 14.31 6.95
CA MET A 264 -1.01 13.19 6.10
C MET A 264 0.22 12.57 5.45
N ILE A 265 0.34 11.25 5.54
CA ILE A 265 1.48 10.50 4.99
C ILE A 265 0.95 9.40 4.10
N ALA A 266 1.28 9.45 2.81
CA ALA A 266 0.77 8.54 1.79
C ALA A 266 1.89 7.70 1.18
N ALA A 267 1.53 6.48 0.78
CA ALA A 267 2.39 5.58 0.03
C ALA A 267 2.35 5.94 -1.46
N SER A 268 3.51 6.02 -2.12
CA SER A 268 3.60 6.51 -3.50
C SER A 268 2.95 5.60 -4.54
N GLY A 269 2.80 4.30 -4.24
CA GLY A 269 2.34 3.27 -5.17
C GLY A 269 3.38 2.17 -5.39
N ASN A 270 2.97 1.07 -6.02
CA ASN A 270 3.79 -0.14 -6.16
C ASN A 270 3.93 -0.62 -7.63
N ASP A 271 3.72 0.26 -8.60
CA ASP A 271 3.72 -0.07 -10.03
C ASP A 271 5.08 0.17 -10.70
N GLY A 272 6.08 0.66 -9.95
CA GLY A 272 7.36 1.11 -10.48
C GLY A 272 7.19 2.29 -11.44
N ALA A 273 6.13 3.07 -11.27
CA ALA A 273 5.72 4.09 -12.21
C ALA A 273 6.32 5.46 -11.87
N ASN A 274 6.57 6.27 -12.91
CA ASN A 274 6.88 7.68 -12.72
C ASN A 274 5.57 8.47 -12.53
N LEU A 275 5.36 8.98 -11.31
CA LEU A 275 4.16 9.75 -10.96
C LEU A 275 4.04 11.08 -11.71
N ASP A 276 5.08 11.55 -12.41
CA ASP A 276 4.96 12.71 -13.32
C ASP A 276 3.94 12.43 -14.44
N THR A 277 3.79 11.16 -14.83
CA THR A 277 2.88 10.70 -15.89
C THR A 277 1.78 9.76 -15.42
N ALA A 278 2.01 9.00 -14.35
CA ALA A 278 1.05 8.09 -13.76
C ALA A 278 0.15 8.81 -12.74
N SER A 279 -1.05 8.28 -12.55
CA SER A 279 -1.99 8.74 -11.53
C SER A 279 -2.04 7.72 -10.40
N ASN A 280 -1.93 8.22 -9.17
CA ASN A 280 -2.21 7.48 -7.95
C ASN A 280 -2.97 8.42 -7.01
N PHE A 281 -4.14 8.02 -6.53
CA PHE A 281 -4.99 8.82 -5.66
C PHE A 281 -5.16 8.13 -4.30
N PRO A 282 -5.31 8.88 -3.20
CA PRO A 282 -5.39 10.35 -3.10
C PRO A 282 -4.07 11.06 -3.42
N THR A 283 -4.15 12.32 -3.87
CA THR A 283 -2.98 13.19 -4.16
C THR A 283 -3.04 14.46 -3.31
N PRO A 284 -1.89 15.10 -3.01
CA PRO A 284 -1.88 16.39 -2.34
C PRO A 284 -2.37 17.55 -3.23
N GLU A 285 -2.33 17.44 -4.55
CA GLU A 285 -2.86 18.44 -5.48
C GLU A 285 -4.38 18.49 -5.47
N TYR A 286 -4.96 19.68 -5.41
CA TYR A 286 -6.42 19.86 -5.47
C TYR A 286 -6.95 20.03 -6.88
N THR A 287 -8.17 19.55 -7.09
CA THR A 287 -8.97 19.91 -8.26
C THR A 287 -9.18 21.44 -8.27
N GLY A 288 -8.79 22.09 -9.36
CA GLY A 288 -8.83 23.55 -9.50
C GLY A 288 -7.59 24.30 -8.99
N GLY A 289 -6.55 23.58 -8.56
CA GLY A 289 -5.25 24.14 -8.19
C GLY A 289 -5.01 24.28 -6.68
N GLY A 290 -3.74 24.43 -6.33
CA GLY A 290 -3.24 24.38 -4.95
C GLY A 290 -2.82 22.96 -4.53
N ARG A 291 -2.21 22.87 -3.35
CA ARG A 291 -1.67 21.63 -2.80
C ARG A 291 -1.81 21.62 -1.28
N ALA A 292 -2.02 20.45 -0.68
CA ALA A 292 -1.98 20.25 0.76
C ALA A 292 -0.60 20.58 1.34
N SER A 293 -0.57 21.36 2.41
CA SER A 293 0.68 21.78 3.05
C SER A 293 1.28 20.66 3.90
N ASN A 294 0.43 19.99 4.67
CA ASN A 294 0.77 18.92 5.61
C ASN A 294 0.64 17.52 4.98
N TRP A 295 1.31 17.30 3.85
CA TRP A 295 1.37 16.01 3.16
C TRP A 295 2.82 15.54 2.93
N ILE A 296 3.09 14.26 3.14
CA ILE A 296 4.34 13.60 2.74
C ILE A 296 4.01 12.37 1.89
N GLU A 297 4.54 12.35 0.68
CA GLU A 297 4.49 11.21 -0.23
C GLU A 297 5.74 10.33 -0.08
N VAL A 298 5.56 9.02 0.15
CA VAL A 298 6.66 8.13 0.58
C VAL A 298 6.93 7.02 -0.43
N GLY A 299 8.15 7.00 -0.97
CA GLY A 299 8.70 5.89 -1.76
C GLY A 299 9.37 4.81 -0.89
N ALA A 300 9.62 3.63 -1.47
CA ALA A 300 10.19 2.48 -0.77
C ALA A 300 11.66 2.24 -1.13
N SER A 301 12.50 2.11 -0.11
CA SER A 301 13.91 1.73 -0.24
C SER A 301 14.18 0.30 0.20
N SER A 302 15.17 -0.32 -0.44
CA SER A 302 15.67 -1.65 -0.12
C SER A 302 16.77 -1.64 0.94
N TRP A 303 16.82 -2.70 1.76
CA TRP A 303 17.96 -2.98 2.63
C TRP A 303 19.22 -3.43 1.87
N ARG A 304 19.08 -3.91 0.63
CA ARG A 304 20.18 -4.42 -0.21
C ARG A 304 21.11 -3.29 -0.67
N GLY A 305 20.57 -2.08 -0.79
CA GLY A 305 21.29 -0.91 -1.28
C GLY A 305 21.79 -1.06 -2.71
N GLY A 306 22.90 -0.37 -3.04
CA GLY A 306 23.49 -0.40 -4.38
C GLY A 306 22.50 0.01 -5.47
N ASP A 307 22.51 -0.72 -6.58
CA ASP A 307 21.62 -0.49 -7.71
C ASP A 307 20.14 -0.79 -7.39
N THR A 308 19.87 -1.49 -6.29
CA THR A 308 18.52 -1.83 -5.82
C THR A 308 18.05 -0.93 -4.69
N LEU A 309 18.73 0.18 -4.40
CA LEU A 309 18.40 1.05 -3.27
C LEU A 309 16.95 1.57 -3.36
N ALA A 310 16.50 2.01 -4.54
CA ALA A 310 15.07 2.14 -4.81
C ALA A 310 14.51 0.76 -5.17
N THR A 311 13.43 0.33 -4.52
CA THR A 311 12.83 -0.96 -4.86
C THR A 311 12.24 -0.90 -6.28
N SER A 312 12.25 -2.02 -6.98
CA SER A 312 11.76 -2.10 -8.37
C SER A 312 10.28 -1.74 -8.50
N PHE A 313 9.50 -1.93 -7.43
CA PHE A 313 8.07 -1.63 -7.40
C PHE A 313 7.76 -0.19 -6.96
N SER A 314 8.68 0.54 -6.31
CA SER A 314 8.33 1.85 -5.77
C SER A 314 7.98 2.82 -6.89
N ASP A 315 6.80 3.44 -6.81
CA ASP A 315 6.54 4.62 -7.63
C ASP A 315 7.48 5.75 -7.20
N PHE A 316 7.91 6.54 -8.17
CA PHE A 316 8.92 7.58 -7.99
C PHE A 316 8.56 8.86 -8.74
N SER A 317 9.10 9.99 -8.30
CA SER A 317 9.02 11.26 -9.03
C SER A 317 9.89 12.29 -8.33
N LYS A 318 10.63 13.08 -9.12
CA LYS A 318 11.44 14.18 -8.57
C LYS A 318 10.59 15.30 -7.95
N THR A 319 9.30 15.35 -8.26
CA THR A 319 8.42 16.45 -7.87
C THR A 319 7.26 16.02 -6.99
N LYS A 320 6.85 14.75 -7.04
CA LYS A 320 5.67 14.25 -6.32
C LYS A 320 6.00 13.37 -5.12
N VAL A 321 7.08 12.58 -5.18
CA VAL A 321 7.53 11.76 -4.04
C VAL A 321 8.47 12.59 -3.17
N ASP A 322 8.13 12.81 -1.91
CA ASP A 322 8.89 13.70 -1.04
C ASP A 322 10.17 13.02 -0.51
N VAL A 323 10.07 11.79 -0.03
CA VAL A 323 11.17 11.06 0.62
C VAL A 323 11.00 9.55 0.48
N PHE A 324 12.10 8.80 0.63
CA PHE A 324 12.06 7.34 0.70
C PHE A 324 12.15 6.86 2.16
N ALA A 325 11.60 5.67 2.42
CA ALA A 325 11.76 4.97 3.69
C ALA A 325 11.88 3.44 3.46
N PRO A 326 12.45 2.67 4.41
CA PRO A 326 12.54 1.22 4.31
C PRO A 326 11.18 0.58 3.99
N GLY A 327 11.10 -0.17 2.88
CA GLY A 327 9.86 -0.79 2.42
C GLY A 327 10.03 -2.17 1.80
N GLU A 328 11.20 -2.80 1.90
CA GLU A 328 11.43 -4.19 1.45
C GLU A 328 11.72 -5.10 2.65
N ASP A 329 11.07 -6.27 2.70
CA ASP A 329 11.24 -7.31 3.72
C ASP A 329 11.02 -6.83 5.17
N ILE A 330 10.06 -5.93 5.37
CA ILE A 330 9.79 -5.30 6.67
C ILE A 330 9.03 -6.28 7.56
N LEU A 331 9.66 -6.68 8.67
CA LEU A 331 9.04 -7.54 9.69
C LEU A 331 8.10 -6.72 10.57
N SER A 332 6.83 -7.13 10.67
CA SER A 332 5.86 -6.48 11.55
C SER A 332 4.79 -7.47 12.04
N THR A 333 3.90 -7.01 12.92
CA THR A 333 2.78 -7.77 13.49
C THR A 333 1.73 -8.15 12.45
N VAL A 334 1.18 -9.34 12.56
CA VAL A 334 -0.02 -9.77 11.84
C VAL A 334 -1.11 -10.26 12.82
N PRO A 335 -2.38 -10.36 12.40
CA PRO A 335 -3.45 -10.86 13.26
C PRO A 335 -3.11 -12.24 13.87
N GLY A 336 -3.61 -12.50 15.07
CA GLY A 336 -3.34 -13.76 15.78
C GLY A 336 -2.00 -13.83 16.52
N GLY A 337 -1.22 -12.75 16.55
CA GLY A 337 -0.01 -12.63 17.37
C GLY A 337 1.29 -13.09 16.68
N GLY A 338 1.26 -13.32 15.37
CA GLY A 338 2.42 -13.66 14.57
C GLY A 338 3.15 -12.44 13.99
N TYR A 339 4.22 -12.72 13.23
CA TYR A 339 4.98 -11.73 12.49
C TYR A 339 5.23 -12.18 11.05
N GLU A 340 5.17 -11.24 10.11
CA GLU A 340 5.46 -11.50 8.70
C GLU A 340 6.32 -10.39 8.09
N ARG A 341 7.04 -10.74 7.03
CA ARG A 341 7.82 -9.80 6.23
C ARG A 341 7.01 -9.43 4.99
N LEU A 342 6.66 -8.14 4.88
CA LEU A 342 5.97 -7.61 3.71
C LEU A 342 6.83 -6.53 3.05
N SER A 343 6.57 -6.31 1.76
CA SER A 343 7.25 -5.33 0.93
C SER A 343 6.23 -4.44 0.23
N GLY A 344 6.49 -3.14 0.19
CA GLY A 344 5.63 -2.15 -0.44
C GLY A 344 5.89 -0.74 0.08
N THR A 345 5.49 0.27 -0.68
CA THR A 345 5.38 1.65 -0.18
C THR A 345 4.38 1.75 0.97
N SER A 346 3.43 0.81 1.04
CA SER A 346 2.55 0.59 2.21
C SER A 346 3.31 0.30 3.51
N MET A 347 4.52 -0.25 3.45
CA MET A 347 5.39 -0.51 4.61
C MET A 347 6.38 0.64 4.85
N ALA A 348 6.72 1.40 3.80
CA ALA A 348 7.56 2.59 3.92
C ALA A 348 6.83 3.77 4.58
N ALA A 349 5.58 4.04 4.17
CA ALA A 349 4.75 5.09 4.74
C ALA A 349 4.62 5.04 6.29
N PRO A 350 4.36 3.88 6.92
CA PRO A 350 4.28 3.81 8.38
C PRO A 350 5.61 4.04 9.10
N VAL A 351 6.77 3.82 8.45
CA VAL A 351 8.06 4.23 9.03
C VAL A 351 8.11 5.75 9.19
N VAL A 352 7.65 6.50 8.18
CA VAL A 352 7.58 7.97 8.23
C VAL A 352 6.51 8.44 9.20
N THR A 353 5.37 7.75 9.28
CA THR A 353 4.32 8.02 10.28
C THR A 353 4.83 7.84 11.70
N GLY A 354 5.54 6.74 11.97
CA GLY A 354 6.17 6.52 13.26
C GLY A 354 7.23 7.58 13.57
N LEU A 355 8.04 7.99 12.60
CA LEU A 355 9.00 9.09 12.79
C LEU A 355 8.29 10.42 13.13
N ALA A 356 7.20 10.75 12.45
CA ALA A 356 6.41 11.94 12.76
C ALA A 356 5.83 11.87 14.19
N ALA A 357 5.27 10.73 14.59
CA ALA A 357 4.76 10.52 15.94
C ALA A 357 5.87 10.62 17.00
N LEU A 358 7.07 10.10 16.72
CA LEU A 358 8.24 10.19 17.59
C LEU A 358 8.71 11.65 17.76
N ILE A 359 8.73 12.44 16.69
CA ILE A 359 9.08 13.87 16.80
C ILE A 359 8.01 14.61 17.61
N MET A 360 6.73 14.36 17.32
CA MET A 360 5.61 15.02 18.00
C MET A 360 5.49 14.62 19.48
N SER A 361 6.00 13.45 19.89
CA SER A 361 6.00 13.03 21.30
C SER A 361 7.06 13.78 22.12
N TYR A 362 8.23 14.04 21.55
CA TYR A 362 9.29 14.82 22.20
C TYR A 362 9.10 16.34 22.08
N TYR A 363 8.45 16.80 21.01
CA TYR A 363 8.29 18.23 20.72
C TYR A 363 6.84 18.54 20.33
N PRO A 364 5.89 18.48 21.29
CA PRO A 364 4.46 18.54 21.01
C PRO A 364 3.97 19.88 20.44
N GLU A 365 4.72 20.95 20.68
CA GLU A 365 4.47 22.32 20.18
C GLU A 365 4.80 22.49 18.69
N LEU A 366 5.51 21.55 18.07
CA LEU A 366 5.78 21.61 16.63
C LEU A 366 4.49 21.36 15.85
N SER A 367 4.19 22.28 14.93
CA SER A 367 3.12 22.11 13.94
C SER A 367 3.44 20.98 12.97
N ALA A 368 2.40 20.40 12.35
CA ALA A 368 2.57 19.39 11.30
C ALA A 368 3.50 19.86 10.16
N ALA A 369 3.41 21.13 9.77
CA ALA A 369 4.28 21.71 8.75
C ALA A 369 5.75 21.72 9.18
N GLN A 370 6.04 22.08 10.45
CA GLN A 370 7.40 22.03 10.99
C GLN A 370 7.92 20.59 11.07
N VAL A 371 7.10 19.65 11.52
CA VAL A 371 7.47 18.22 11.60
C VAL A 371 7.78 17.67 10.20
N LYS A 372 6.93 17.96 9.22
CA LYS A 372 7.19 17.64 7.81
C LYS A 372 8.54 18.19 7.37
N GLN A 373 8.78 19.49 7.58
CA GLN A 373 10.02 20.11 7.14
C GLN A 373 11.25 19.50 7.82
N ILE A 374 11.15 19.15 9.12
CA ILE A 374 12.22 18.45 9.85
C ILE A 374 12.50 17.09 9.21
N ILE A 375 11.47 16.28 8.92
CA ILE A 375 11.63 14.96 8.30
C ILE A 375 12.33 15.08 6.94
N LEU A 376 11.91 16.04 6.11
CA LEU A 376 12.47 16.22 4.76
C LEU A 376 13.90 16.79 4.78
N ASP A 377 14.18 17.77 5.63
CA ASP A 377 15.50 18.41 5.73
C ASP A 377 16.56 17.51 6.34
N SER A 378 16.15 16.58 7.21
CA SER A 378 17.05 15.66 7.90
C SER A 378 17.30 14.35 7.15
N ALA A 379 16.60 14.13 6.02
CA ALA A 379 16.75 12.94 5.19
C ALA A 379 18.20 12.75 4.75
N THR A 380 18.69 11.51 4.84
CA THR A 380 20.04 11.16 4.40
C THR A 380 20.06 11.05 2.89
N ARG A 381 20.78 11.94 2.22
CA ARG A 381 20.93 11.95 0.76
C ARG A 381 21.87 10.84 0.31
N TYR A 382 21.50 10.16 -0.77
CA TYR A 382 22.34 9.13 -1.39
C TYR A 382 22.81 9.59 -2.76
N ASN A 383 24.08 9.99 -2.84
CA ASN A 383 24.74 10.38 -4.10
C ASN A 383 25.25 9.15 -4.85
N ARG A 384 24.34 8.24 -5.20
CA ARG A 384 24.63 7.02 -5.97
C ARG A 384 23.58 6.83 -7.05
N THR A 385 23.95 6.04 -8.05
CA THR A 385 23.03 5.55 -9.06
C THR A 385 22.21 4.38 -8.51
N SER A 386 20.96 4.27 -8.95
CA SER A 386 20.04 3.16 -8.69
C SER A 386 19.37 2.77 -10.01
N LEU A 387 18.91 1.52 -10.12
CA LEU A 387 17.95 1.15 -11.15
C LEU A 387 16.72 2.06 -11.03
N VAL A 388 16.22 2.50 -12.18
CA VAL A 388 14.94 3.17 -12.25
C VAL A 388 13.86 2.14 -11.90
N PRO A 389 12.98 2.41 -10.92
CA PRO A 389 11.86 1.50 -10.63
C PRO A 389 11.06 1.18 -11.91
N GLY A 390 10.55 -0.05 -12.00
CA GLY A 390 9.83 -0.55 -13.17
C GLY A 390 10.68 -0.81 -14.43
N SER A 391 11.99 -0.50 -14.43
CA SER A 391 12.82 -0.67 -15.63
C SER A 391 12.96 -2.12 -16.08
N GLN A 392 12.59 -2.38 -17.34
CA GLN A 392 12.72 -3.69 -17.98
C GLN A 392 14.07 -3.90 -18.68
N THR A 393 14.80 -2.81 -18.94
CA THR A 393 16.05 -2.80 -19.71
C THR A 393 17.29 -2.54 -18.85
N GLY A 394 17.11 -2.40 -17.53
CA GLY A 394 18.20 -2.09 -16.59
C GLY A 394 18.63 -0.62 -16.65
N GLU A 395 17.72 0.28 -17.01
CA GLU A 395 17.97 1.71 -16.95
C GLU A 395 18.31 2.14 -15.53
N THR A 396 19.29 3.04 -15.41
CA THR A 396 19.75 3.57 -14.13
C THR A 396 19.71 5.08 -14.12
N ALA A 397 19.44 5.66 -12.96
CA ALA A 397 19.48 7.10 -12.74
C ALA A 397 20.00 7.40 -11.32
N PRO A 398 20.47 8.65 -11.04
CA PRO A 398 20.83 9.03 -9.69
C PRO A 398 19.65 8.80 -8.73
N PHE A 399 19.86 8.16 -7.58
CA PHE A 399 18.80 7.99 -6.58
C PHE A 399 18.16 9.33 -6.19
N ALA A 400 18.94 10.41 -6.24
CA ALA A 400 18.47 11.76 -6.02
C ALA A 400 17.40 12.25 -7.01
N SER A 401 17.19 11.60 -8.16
CA SER A 401 16.09 11.90 -9.09
C SER A 401 14.77 11.18 -8.75
N MET A 402 14.78 10.24 -7.79
CA MET A 402 13.60 9.43 -7.47
C MET A 402 12.62 10.12 -6.50
N SER A 403 13.08 11.14 -5.77
CA SER A 403 12.27 11.94 -4.84
C SER A 403 12.77 13.38 -4.75
N VAL A 404 11.94 14.26 -4.19
CA VAL A 404 12.25 15.67 -3.91
C VAL A 404 13.53 15.79 -3.08
N THR A 405 13.57 15.12 -1.93
CA THR A 405 14.75 15.13 -1.03
C THR A 405 15.95 14.40 -1.63
N GLY A 406 15.71 13.40 -2.48
CA GLY A 406 16.75 12.51 -2.99
C GLY A 406 17.39 11.65 -1.88
N GLY A 407 16.64 11.39 -0.81
CA GLY A 407 17.15 10.76 0.39
C GLY A 407 16.16 9.82 1.06
N ILE A 408 16.67 9.14 2.09
CA ILE A 408 15.90 8.23 2.95
C ILE A 408 15.74 8.89 4.32
N VAL A 409 14.57 8.77 4.93
CA VAL A 409 14.30 9.33 6.27
C VAL A 409 15.34 8.88 7.30
N ASN A 410 15.69 9.78 8.23
CA ASN A 410 16.68 9.50 9.28
C ASN A 410 16.20 10.04 10.63
N ALA A 411 15.81 9.13 11.52
CA ALA A 411 15.25 9.49 12.82
C ALA A 411 16.21 10.26 13.73
N TYR A 412 17.49 9.88 13.74
CA TYR A 412 18.50 10.54 14.57
C TYR A 412 18.71 12.00 14.13
N ASN A 413 18.90 12.24 12.82
CA ASN A 413 19.06 13.59 12.30
C ASN A 413 17.79 14.42 12.49
N ALA A 414 16.61 13.81 12.33
CA ALA A 414 15.33 14.48 12.52
C ALA A 414 15.15 14.97 13.96
N LEU A 415 15.46 14.13 14.96
CA LEU A 415 15.35 14.52 16.37
C LEU A 415 16.36 15.59 16.77
N LYS A 416 17.58 15.57 16.22
CA LYS A 416 18.55 16.66 16.42
C LYS A 416 18.04 17.98 15.84
N LEU A 417 17.55 17.94 14.59
CA LEU A 417 17.00 19.13 13.95
C LEU A 417 15.73 19.65 14.64
N ALA A 418 14.89 18.76 15.17
CA ALA A 418 13.75 19.12 15.99
C ALA A 418 14.17 19.81 17.30
N GLN A 419 15.22 19.33 17.96
CA GLN A 419 15.79 19.96 19.14
C GLN A 419 16.25 21.39 18.86
N ASP A 420 16.98 21.57 17.75
CA ASP A 420 17.51 22.88 17.35
C ASP A 420 16.38 23.87 17.02
N ARG A 421 15.32 23.40 16.34
CA ARG A 421 14.18 24.24 15.91
C ARG A 421 13.15 24.51 17.00
N SER A 422 13.11 23.69 18.05
CA SER A 422 12.23 23.88 19.22
C SER A 422 12.86 24.76 20.32
N GLY A 423 14.09 25.25 20.12
CA GLY A 423 14.80 26.06 21.12
C GLY A 423 15.35 25.24 22.29
N GLY A 424 15.53 23.92 22.12
CA GLY A 424 16.13 23.05 23.14
C GLY A 424 15.26 22.73 24.34
N VAL A 425 13.99 23.14 24.36
CA VAL A 425 13.03 22.78 25.43
C VAL A 425 12.49 21.38 25.12
N LYS A 426 12.71 20.46 26.07
CA LYS A 426 12.16 19.10 26.05
C LYS A 426 10.86 19.03 26.83
#